data_AF-A0A6B3H7Q6-F1
#
_entry.id   AF-A0A6B3H7Q6-F1
#
_cell.length_a   1.000
_cell.length_b   1.000
_cell.length_c   1.000
_cell.angle_alpha   90.00
_cell.angle_beta   90.00
_cell.angle_gamma   90.00
#
_symmetry.space_group_name_H-M   'P 1'
#
loop_
_entity.id
_entity.type
_entity.pdbx_description
1 polymer ?
#
loop_
_entity_poly.entity_id
_entity_poly.type
_entity_poly.pdbx_seq_one_letter_code
_entity_poly.pdbx_strand_id
1 'polypeptide(L)' 'SRQAAAGLDAADTMGAHSVGVPDGGPSMPLTGWSTTGGDLRAPHFVGMHALQLLPVLLIALVLLAPR' A
#
# COMPACT_ATOMS: atom_id res chain seq x y z
N SER A 1 34.47 6.73 4.13
CA SER A 1 34.00 5.32 4.12
C SER A 1 32.66 5.10 4.85
N ARG A 2 32.22 5.92 5.82
CA ARG A 2 30.88 5.77 6.45
C ARG A 2 29.69 6.19 5.57
N GLN A 3 29.90 7.18 4.69
CA GLN A 3 28.85 7.68 3.79
C GLN A 3 28.40 6.67 2.72
N ALA A 4 29.25 5.71 2.36
CA ALA A 4 28.90 4.66 1.41
C ALA A 4 27.97 3.60 2.03
N ALA A 5 28.16 3.26 3.31
CA ALA A 5 27.28 2.32 4.02
C ALA A 5 25.87 2.92 4.24
N ALA A 6 25.79 4.18 4.67
CA ALA A 6 24.52 4.88 4.81
C ALA A 6 23.72 5.01 3.49
N GLY A 7 24.40 5.00 2.35
CA GLY A 7 23.77 5.01 1.02
C GLY A 7 23.12 3.67 0.64
N LEU A 8 23.63 2.55 1.15
CA LEU A 8 23.05 1.21 0.94
C LEU A 8 21.80 1.03 1.80
N ASP A 9 21.87 1.44 3.08
CA ASP A 9 20.75 1.34 4.02
C ASP A 9 19.57 2.26 3.64
N ALA A 10 19.89 3.47 3.15
CA ALA A 10 18.88 4.40 2.64
C ALA A 10 18.25 3.93 1.32
N ALA A 11 19.03 3.28 0.45
CA ALA A 11 18.51 2.65 -0.77
C ALA A 11 17.59 1.47 -0.45
N ASP A 12 17.88 0.70 0.61
CA ASP A 12 17.04 -0.41 1.07
C ASP A 12 15.67 0.05 1.60
N THR A 13 15.58 1.28 2.09
CA THR A 13 14.31 1.85 2.61
C THR A 13 13.51 2.57 1.52
N MET A 14 14.19 3.18 0.55
CA MET A 14 13.54 3.93 -0.54
C MET A 14 12.95 2.99 -1.60
N GLY A 15 11.63 2.83 -1.56
CA GLY A 15 10.90 1.89 -2.42
C GLY A 15 10.61 0.55 -1.75
N ALA A 16 10.90 0.41 -0.46
CA ALA A 16 10.50 -0.76 0.31
C ALA A 16 8.96 -0.84 0.43
N HIS A 17 8.43 -2.04 0.25
CA HIS A 17 7.00 -2.32 0.37
C HIS A 17 6.66 -2.97 1.70
N SER A 18 7.61 -3.67 2.31
CA SER A 18 7.45 -4.39 3.57
C SER A 18 7.89 -3.54 4.76
N VAL A 19 7.25 -3.78 5.92
CA VAL A 19 7.55 -3.08 7.18
C VAL A 19 7.92 -4.12 8.24
N GLY A 20 9.08 -3.93 8.88
CA GLY A 20 9.59 -4.81 9.93
C GLY A 20 10.17 -6.13 9.42
N VAL A 21 10.17 -6.36 8.09
CA VAL A 21 10.81 -7.51 7.42
C VAL A 21 11.48 -7.04 6.13
N PRO A 22 12.53 -7.73 5.64
CA PRO A 22 13.12 -7.43 4.33
C PRO A 22 12.12 -7.65 3.19
N ASP A 23 12.23 -6.83 2.14
CA ASP A 23 11.50 -7.03 0.90
C ASP A 23 11.95 -8.32 0.18
N GLY A 24 11.04 -8.91 -0.60
CA GLY A 24 11.31 -10.16 -1.34
C GLY A 24 11.12 -11.46 -0.55
N GLY A 25 10.65 -11.37 0.70
CA GLY A 25 10.23 -12.52 1.51
C GLY A 25 8.95 -13.21 1.01
N PRO A 26 8.47 -14.24 1.74
CA PRO A 26 7.23 -14.93 1.42
C PRO A 26 6.04 -13.97 1.26
N SER A 27 5.29 -14.16 0.17
CA SER A 27 4.21 -13.26 -0.22
C SER A 27 2.95 -14.01 -0.66
N MET A 28 1.80 -13.35 -0.58
CA MET A 28 0.53 -13.89 -1.03
C MET A 28 0.54 -14.08 -2.56
N PRO A 29 -0.04 -15.18 -3.08
CA PRO A 29 0.06 -15.53 -4.50
C PRO A 29 -0.66 -14.57 -5.47
N LEU A 30 -1.62 -13.76 -4.99
CA LEU A 30 -2.39 -12.85 -5.84
C LEU A 30 -2.02 -11.38 -5.64
N THR A 31 -1.94 -10.93 -4.40
CA THR A 31 -1.67 -9.52 -4.07
C THR A 31 -0.17 -9.23 -3.98
N GLY A 32 0.65 -10.27 -3.83
CA GLY A 32 2.08 -10.15 -3.59
C GLY A 32 2.43 -9.61 -2.20
N TRP A 33 1.45 -9.37 -1.31
CA TRP A 33 1.68 -8.78 0.00
C TRP A 33 2.50 -9.70 0.90
N SER A 34 3.38 -9.13 1.72
CA SER A 34 4.16 -9.86 2.72
C SER A 34 3.24 -10.69 3.63
N THR A 35 3.57 -11.96 3.83
CA THR A 35 2.83 -12.84 4.76
C THR A 35 3.48 -12.93 6.13
N THR A 36 4.68 -12.37 6.29
CA THR A 36 5.50 -12.49 7.50
C THR A 36 5.72 -11.16 8.22
N GLY A 37 5.35 -10.03 7.62
CA GLY A 37 5.45 -8.69 8.19
C GLY A 37 4.38 -7.75 7.65
N GLY A 38 4.53 -6.44 7.92
CA GLY A 38 3.62 -5.42 7.37
C GLY A 38 3.90 -5.17 5.89
N ASP A 39 2.91 -4.66 5.16
CA ASP A 39 3.03 -4.31 3.73
C ASP A 39 2.25 -3.03 3.41
N LEU A 40 2.93 -2.01 2.87
CA LEU A 40 2.36 -0.71 2.56
C LEU A 40 1.41 -0.73 1.36
N ARG A 41 1.48 -1.75 0.51
CA ARG A 41 0.59 -1.88 -0.65
C ARG A 41 -0.86 -2.14 -0.21
N ALA A 42 -1.05 -2.87 0.89
CA ALA A 42 -2.38 -3.18 1.40
C ALA A 42 -3.19 -1.92 1.80
N PRO A 43 -2.71 -1.04 2.71
CA PRO A 43 -3.43 0.18 3.06
C PRO A 43 -3.52 1.16 1.87
N HIS A 44 -2.52 1.22 0.98
CA HIS A 44 -2.59 2.07 -0.20
C HIS A 44 -3.69 1.61 -1.17
N PHE A 45 -3.80 0.31 -1.43
CA PHE A 45 -4.86 -0.28 -2.25
C PHE A 45 -6.24 0.04 -1.65
N VAL A 46 -6.46 -0.26 -0.37
CA VAL A 46 -7.74 0.01 0.29
C VAL A 46 -8.06 1.51 0.28
N GLY A 47 -7.07 2.36 0.56
CA GLY A 47 -7.22 3.81 0.53
C GLY A 47 -7.67 4.33 -0.84
N MET A 48 -7.02 3.88 -1.92
CA MET A 48 -7.42 4.28 -3.28
C MET A 48 -8.84 3.80 -3.63
N HIS A 49 -9.23 2.58 -3.24
CA HIS A 49 -10.58 2.07 -3.50
C HIS A 49 -11.63 2.82 -2.68
N ALA A 50 -11.35 3.13 -1.41
CA ALA A 50 -12.24 3.93 -0.58
C ALA A 50 -12.48 5.31 -1.19
N LEU A 51 -11.41 5.98 -1.65
CA LEU A 51 -11.51 7.29 -2.30
C LEU A 51 -12.27 7.24 -3.62
N GLN A 52 -12.20 6.13 -4.38
CA GLN A 52 -13.02 5.92 -5.58
C GLN A 52 -14.49 5.65 -5.26
N LEU A 53 -14.78 4.95 -4.15
CA LEU A 53 -16.14 4.64 -3.74
C LEU A 53 -16.90 5.85 -3.21
N LEU A 54 -16.22 6.83 -2.61
CA LEU A 54 -16.86 8.06 -2.12
C LEU A 54 -17.67 8.81 -3.20
N PRO A 55 -17.11 9.20 -4.35
CA PRO A 55 -17.88 9.87 -5.40
C PRO A 55 -18.98 8.96 -5.98
N VAL A 56 -18.72 7.66 -6.13
CA VAL A 56 -19.74 6.69 -6.60
C VAL A 56 -20.93 6.63 -5.64
N LEU A 57 -20.65 6.57 -4.34
CA LEU A 57 -21.68 6.57 -3.30
C LEU A 57 -22.49 7.87 -3.33
N LEU A 58 -21.83 9.02 -3.45
CA LEU A 58 -22.50 10.32 -3.54
C LEU A 58 -23.44 10.38 -4.76
N ILE A 59 -22.97 9.93 -5.92
CA ILE A 59 -23.80 9.86 -7.14
C ILE A 59 -25.01 8.94 -6.90
N ALA A 60 -24.81 7.76 -6.32
CA ALA A 60 -25.90 6.83 -6.04
C ALA A 60 -26.96 7.44 -5.11
N LEU A 61 -26.54 8.15 -4.05
CA LEU A 61 -27.45 8.84 -3.13
C LEU A 61 -28.27 9.91 -3.84
N VAL A 62 -27.65 10.71 -4.71
CA VAL A 62 -28.35 11.74 -5.50
C VAL A 62 -29.37 11.12 -6.45
N LEU A 63 -29.02 10.02 -7.11
CA LEU A 63 -29.93 9.33 -8.03
C LEU A 63 -31.12 8.68 -7.33
N LEU A 64 -30.94 8.24 -6.08
CA LEU A 64 -31.97 7.58 -5.28
C LEU A 64 -32.79 8.56 -4.43
N ALA A 65 -32.44 9.85 -4.42
CA ALA A 65 -33.18 10.87 -3.68
C ALA A 65 -34.63 10.97 -4.22
N PRO A 66 -35.65 10.95 -3.34
CA PRO A 66 -37.02 11.24 -3.76
C PRO A 66 -37.09 12.64 -4.35
N ARG A 67 -37.90 12.81 -5.40
CA ARG A 67 -38.14 14.10 -6.05
C ARG A 67 -39.29 14.84 -5.39
#